data_AF-A0A933KNM5-F1
#
_entry.id   AF-A0A933KNM5-F1
#
_cell.length_a   1.000
_cell.length_b   1.000
_cell.length_c   1.000
_cell.angle_alpha   90.00
_cell.angle_beta   90.00
_cell.angle_gamma   90.00
#
_symmetry.space_group_name_H-M   'P 1'
#
loop_
_entity.id
_entity.type
_entity.pdbx_description
1 polymer ?
#
loop_
_entity_poly.entity_id
_entity_poly.type
_entity_poly.pdbx_seq_one_letter_code
_entity_poly.pdbx_strand_id
1 'polypeptide(L)'
;MTATASTPAPKAAAKAKASAADKPATRRVTSARAAGKRGAKPVAVLPENHTPSEAVAFDIRMERIDLSPSVHRILSAGMQEPGTFHAITLFRNSLTSPGDPNRDPSVAIAAGRTVDARS
;
A
#
# COMPACT_ATOMS: atom_id res chain seq x y z
N MET A 1 -24.67 -33.33 -44.76
CA MET A 1 -24.12 -34.55 -44.12
C MET A 1 -23.52 -34.15 -42.78
N THR A 2 -23.57 -35.02 -41.77
CA THR A 2 -22.75 -35.07 -40.51
C THR A 2 -22.34 -33.74 -39.83
N ALA A 3 -22.77 -33.40 -38.61
CA ALA A 3 -22.44 -34.05 -37.31
C ALA A 3 -20.93 -33.92 -36.94
N THR A 4 -20.50 -33.65 -35.70
CA THR A 4 -21.20 -33.56 -34.38
C THR A 4 -20.41 -32.68 -33.40
N ALA A 5 -21.02 -32.23 -32.31
CA ALA A 5 -20.33 -31.53 -31.21
C ALA A 5 -19.65 -32.49 -30.21
N SER A 6 -18.66 -32.02 -29.44
CA SER A 6 -18.16 -32.75 -28.27
C SER A 6 -17.55 -31.83 -27.20
N THR A 7 -18.12 -31.89 -25.99
CA THR A 7 -17.56 -31.33 -24.74
C THR A 7 -17.10 -32.47 -23.85
N PRO A 8 -15.92 -32.39 -23.19
CA PRO A 8 -15.60 -33.22 -22.05
C PRO A 8 -15.66 -32.42 -20.73
N ALA A 9 -16.65 -32.73 -19.90
CA ALA A 9 -16.75 -32.29 -18.50
C ALA A 9 -16.06 -33.31 -17.55
N PRO A 10 -15.76 -32.98 -16.28
CA PRO A 10 -14.75 -33.70 -15.51
C PRO A 10 -15.21 -34.99 -14.82
N LYS A 11 -14.26 -35.91 -14.59
CA LYS A 11 -14.26 -36.88 -13.48
C LYS A 11 -13.01 -36.62 -12.63
N ALA A 12 -13.00 -36.49 -11.30
CA ALA A 12 -13.80 -36.99 -10.17
C ALA A 12 -13.21 -38.24 -9.47
N ALA A 13 -13.39 -38.27 -8.15
CA ALA A 13 -13.00 -39.29 -7.16
C ALA A 13 -11.49 -39.39 -6.76
N ALA A 14 -11.11 -39.76 -5.54
CA ALA A 14 -11.81 -39.73 -4.22
C ALA A 14 -10.85 -40.10 -3.06
N LYS A 15 -11.30 -39.88 -1.80
CA LYS A 15 -10.81 -40.47 -0.53
C LYS A 15 -9.41 -40.05 -0.01
N ALA A 16 -9.13 -40.07 1.30
CA ALA A 16 -9.97 -40.00 2.52
C ALA A 16 -9.11 -39.86 3.80
N LYS A 17 -9.72 -39.35 4.89
CA LYS A 17 -9.39 -39.44 6.34
C LYS A 17 -7.93 -39.15 6.80
N ALA A 18 -7.63 -38.25 7.75
CA ALA A 18 -8.20 -37.89 9.07
C ALA A 18 -7.74 -38.77 10.26
N SER A 19 -6.95 -38.15 11.15
CA SER A 19 -6.65 -38.39 12.59
C SER A 19 -5.42 -37.51 12.94
N ALA A 20 -5.25 -36.77 14.04
CA ALA A 20 -5.53 -36.97 15.48
C ALA A 20 -4.60 -38.03 16.12
N ALA A 21 -3.89 -37.83 17.25
CA ALA A 21 -3.67 -36.68 18.14
C ALA A 21 -2.34 -36.94 18.96
N ASP A 22 -1.90 -36.30 20.06
CA ASP A 22 -2.52 -35.30 20.97
C ASP A 22 -1.48 -34.50 21.82
N LYS A 23 -1.58 -33.15 21.82
CA LYS A 23 -1.17 -32.21 22.91
C LYS A 23 0.31 -32.30 23.44
N PRO A 24 0.66 -31.78 24.65
CA PRO A 24 0.98 -30.36 24.82
C PRO A 24 2.33 -30.06 25.50
N ALA A 25 2.91 -28.88 25.23
CA ALA A 25 4.04 -28.34 25.99
C ALA A 25 3.82 -26.86 26.39
N THR A 26 3.61 -26.61 27.68
CA THR A 26 3.47 -25.25 28.23
C THR A 26 4.82 -24.56 28.38
N ARG A 27 4.98 -23.37 27.80
CA ARG A 27 5.92 -22.37 28.33
C ARG A 27 5.35 -20.95 28.28
N ARG A 28 4.68 -20.58 29.37
CA ARG A 28 4.42 -19.17 29.73
C ARG A 28 5.79 -18.45 29.81
N VAL A 29 6.01 -17.46 28.97
CA VAL A 29 7.00 -16.40 29.23
C VAL A 29 6.25 -15.09 29.24
N THR A 30 5.86 -14.64 30.43
CA THR A 30 5.30 -13.31 30.64
C THR A 30 6.42 -12.28 30.60
N SER A 31 6.83 -11.88 29.39
CA SER A 31 7.67 -10.70 29.17
C SER A 31 6.86 -9.43 29.45
N ALA A 32 6.59 -9.19 30.73
CA ALA A 32 5.90 -8.02 31.20
C ALA A 32 6.78 -6.76 31.06
N ARG A 33 6.11 -5.60 30.97
CA ARG A 33 6.67 -4.28 31.28
C ARG A 33 7.74 -3.74 30.31
N ALA A 34 7.27 -3.23 29.18
CA ALA A 34 7.73 -1.93 28.70
C ALA A 34 6.54 -0.96 28.68
N ALA A 35 6.22 -0.35 29.82
CA ALA A 35 5.28 0.78 29.89
C ALA A 35 5.96 2.06 29.39
N GLY A 36 6.49 2.01 28.16
CA GLY A 36 6.91 3.21 27.45
C GLY A 36 5.70 4.12 27.33
N LYS A 37 5.86 5.38 27.74
CA LYS A 37 4.77 6.37 27.74
C LYS A 37 4.09 6.32 26.37
N ARG A 38 2.75 6.17 26.35
CA ARG A 38 1.93 6.68 25.25
C ARG A 38 1.96 8.20 25.32
N GLY A 39 3.14 8.79 25.09
CA GLY A 39 3.23 10.17 24.67
C GLY A 39 2.34 10.28 23.45
N ALA A 40 1.43 11.25 23.45
CA ALA A 40 0.71 11.57 22.23
C ALA A 40 1.78 11.75 21.14
N LYS A 41 1.68 10.98 20.05
CA LYS A 41 2.38 11.39 18.83
C LYS A 41 1.97 12.84 18.63
N PRO A 42 2.90 13.81 18.54
CA PRO A 42 2.49 15.18 18.31
C PRO A 42 1.56 15.16 17.10
N VAL A 43 0.42 15.86 17.20
CA VAL A 43 -0.41 16.13 16.01
C VAL A 43 0.58 16.61 14.97
N ALA A 44 0.68 15.91 13.85
CA ALA A 44 1.73 16.18 12.90
C ALA A 44 1.51 17.62 12.40
N VAL A 45 2.32 18.56 12.86
CA VAL A 45 2.34 19.91 12.34
C VAL A 45 3.38 19.87 11.23
N LEU A 46 2.94 20.15 10.02
CA LEU A 46 3.85 20.31 8.88
C LEU A 46 4.82 21.46 9.23
N PRO A 47 6.16 21.27 9.15
CA PRO A 47 7.10 22.32 9.50
C PRO A 47 6.86 23.58 8.66
N GLU A 48 7.11 24.77 9.21
CA GLU A 48 6.91 26.04 8.50
C GLU A 48 7.77 26.15 7.22
N ASN A 49 8.88 25.41 7.18
CA ASN A 49 9.75 25.24 6.01
C ASN A 49 9.57 23.82 5.43
N HIS A 50 8.51 23.61 4.66
CA HIS A 50 8.20 22.36 3.96
C HIS A 50 8.20 22.56 2.44
N THR A 51 8.42 21.50 1.66
CA THR A 51 8.29 21.58 0.19
C THR A 51 6.81 21.44 -0.23
N PRO A 52 6.38 21.95 -1.41
CA PRO A 52 4.99 21.79 -1.85
C PRO A 52 4.60 20.32 -2.03
N SER A 53 5.53 19.41 -2.34
CA SER A 53 5.32 17.96 -2.28
C SER A 53 4.96 17.47 -0.88
N GLU A 54 5.64 17.99 0.15
CA GLU A 54 5.38 17.64 1.55
C GLU A 54 4.02 18.15 2.04
N ALA A 55 3.56 19.31 1.56
CA ALA A 55 2.20 19.81 1.83
C ALA A 55 1.12 18.86 1.27
N VAL A 56 1.22 18.48 -0.01
CA VAL A 56 0.26 17.55 -0.63
C VAL A 56 0.35 16.16 0.02
N ALA A 57 1.56 15.70 0.38
CA ALA A 57 1.77 14.48 1.13
C ALA A 57 1.18 14.52 2.55
N PHE A 58 1.16 15.69 3.18
CA PHE A 58 0.60 15.90 4.51
C PHE A 58 -0.93 15.84 4.49
N ASP A 59 -1.57 16.57 3.57
CA ASP A 59 -3.03 16.51 3.34
C ASP A 59 -3.52 15.07 3.20
N ILE A 60 -2.89 14.29 2.30
CA ILE A 60 -3.26 12.88 2.06
C ILE A 60 -3.12 12.04 3.34
N ARG A 61 -2.14 12.32 4.22
CA ARG A 61 -1.97 11.59 5.48
C ARG A 61 -3.00 12.00 6.54
N MET A 62 -3.51 13.23 6.51
CA MET A 62 -4.61 13.69 7.37
C MET A 62 -5.96 13.12 6.91
N GLU A 63 -6.22 13.14 5.60
CA GLU A 63 -7.43 12.54 5.01
C GLU A 63 -7.43 11.00 5.10
N ARG A 64 -6.26 10.38 4.86
CA ARG A 64 -6.09 8.94 4.61
C ARG A 64 -4.78 8.39 5.15
N ILE A 65 -4.73 8.22 6.47
CA ILE A 65 -3.58 7.67 7.19
C ILE A 65 -3.14 6.28 6.70
N ASP A 66 -4.04 5.50 6.09
CA ASP A 66 -3.75 4.20 5.46
C ASP A 66 -2.76 4.30 4.30
N LEU A 67 -2.74 5.43 3.59
CA LEU A 67 -1.84 5.69 2.45
C LEU A 67 -0.45 6.17 2.86
N SER A 68 -0.17 6.37 4.16
CA SER A 68 1.12 6.85 4.65
C SER A 68 2.34 6.10 4.07
N PRO A 69 2.34 4.76 3.90
CA PRO A 69 3.45 4.04 3.26
C PRO A 69 3.60 4.35 1.77
N SER A 70 2.49 4.51 1.04
CA SER A 70 2.49 4.86 -0.40
C SER A 70 3.00 6.28 -0.62
N VAL A 71 2.52 7.23 0.19
CA VAL A 71 3.00 8.62 0.20
C VAL A 71 4.50 8.68 0.52
N HIS A 72 4.97 7.89 1.51
CA HIS A 72 6.40 7.83 1.82
C HIS A 72 7.24 7.24 0.69
N ARG A 73 6.75 6.23 -0.05
CA ARG A 73 7.44 5.72 -1.26
C ARG A 73 7.61 6.79 -2.33
N ILE A 74 6.62 7.66 -2.54
CA ILE A 74 6.67 8.74 -3.53
C ILE A 74 7.73 9.79 -3.13
N LEU A 75 7.72 10.27 -1.89
CA LEU A 75 8.72 11.23 -1.40
C LEU A 75 10.14 10.64 -1.39
N SER A 76 10.29 9.36 -1.02
CA SER A 76 11.58 8.67 -0.99
C SER A 76 12.03 8.10 -2.35
N ALA A 77 11.42 8.53 -3.46
CA ALA A 77 11.69 7.98 -4.80
C ALA A 77 12.98 8.50 -5.47
N GLY A 78 13.62 9.51 -4.88
CA GLY A 78 14.86 10.12 -5.36
C GLY A 78 14.70 11.07 -6.56
N MET A 79 13.50 11.62 -6.77
CA MET A 79 13.22 12.63 -7.80
C MET A 79 13.48 14.04 -7.25
N GLN A 80 13.64 15.04 -8.12
CA GLN A 80 13.62 16.45 -7.74
C GLN A 80 12.21 16.89 -7.29
N GLU A 81 12.10 18.08 -6.72
CA GLU A 81 10.83 18.64 -6.24
C GLU A 81 9.74 18.72 -7.34
N PRO A 82 10.00 19.13 -8.61
CA PRO A 82 8.95 19.15 -9.64
C PRO A 82 8.39 17.77 -9.98
N GLY A 83 9.26 16.76 -10.10
CA GLY A 83 8.85 15.37 -10.36
C GLY A 83 8.11 14.74 -9.17
N THR A 84 8.56 15.04 -7.95
CA THR A 84 7.91 14.60 -6.70
C THR A 84 6.54 15.24 -6.52
N PHE A 85 6.42 16.55 -6.77
CA PHE A 85 5.17 17.31 -6.67
C PHE A 85 4.14 16.80 -7.68
N HIS A 86 4.58 16.53 -8.91
CA HIS A 86 3.72 15.93 -9.93
C HIS A 86 3.23 14.53 -9.52
N ALA A 87 4.14 13.66 -9.05
CA ALA A 87 3.79 12.31 -8.61
C ALA A 87 2.79 12.30 -7.45
N ILE A 88 3.01 13.11 -6.40
CA ILE A 88 2.12 13.13 -5.24
C ILE A 88 0.76 13.78 -5.56
N THR A 89 0.72 14.73 -6.49
CA THR A 89 -0.52 15.34 -6.99
C THR A 89 -1.33 14.36 -7.84
N LEU A 90 -0.69 13.63 -8.76
CA LEU A 90 -1.35 12.54 -9.51
C LEU A 90 -1.88 11.46 -8.56
N PHE A 91 -1.09 11.06 -7.57
CA PHE A 91 -1.51 10.12 -6.54
C PHE A 91 -2.74 10.64 -5.78
N ARG A 92 -2.77 11.90 -5.31
CA ARG A 92 -3.97 12.51 -4.67
C ARG A 92 -5.20 12.47 -5.57
N ASN A 93 -5.07 12.90 -6.82
CA ASN A 93 -6.19 12.97 -7.77
C ASN A 93 -6.77 11.57 -8.04
N SER A 94 -5.91 10.57 -8.19
CA SER A 94 -6.30 9.16 -8.38
C SER A 94 -7.14 8.59 -7.23
N LEU A 95 -7.07 9.16 -6.03
CA LEU A 95 -7.87 8.71 -4.88
C LEU A 95 -9.36 8.96 -5.11
N THR A 96 -9.73 9.98 -5.87
CA THR A 96 -11.12 10.32 -6.21
C THR A 96 -11.72 9.40 -7.28
N SER A 97 -10.88 8.82 -8.15
CA SER A 97 -11.30 8.02 -9.31
C SER A 97 -11.14 6.51 -9.04
N PRO A 98 -12.23 5.72 -8.99
CA PRO A 98 -12.15 4.28 -8.78
C PRO A 98 -11.66 3.57 -10.04
N GLY A 99 -10.38 3.19 -10.06
CA GLY A 99 -9.75 2.45 -11.17
C GLY A 99 -8.57 3.16 -11.84
N ASP A 100 -8.25 4.38 -11.40
CA ASP A 100 -7.08 5.13 -11.88
C ASP A 100 -5.76 4.38 -11.53
N PRO A 101 -4.88 4.09 -12.51
CA PRO A 101 -3.63 3.37 -12.27
C PRO A 101 -2.64 4.12 -11.38
N ASN A 102 -2.74 5.46 -11.28
CA ASN A 102 -1.90 6.27 -10.39
C ASN A 102 -2.20 6.07 -8.90
N ARG A 103 -3.22 5.26 -8.55
CA ARG A 103 -3.44 4.77 -7.18
C ARG A 103 -2.33 3.83 -6.70
N ASP A 104 -1.55 3.22 -7.60
CA ASP A 104 -0.30 2.58 -7.22
C ASP A 104 0.81 3.66 -7.15
N PRO A 105 1.47 3.87 -6.00
CA PRO A 105 2.59 4.81 -5.89
C PRO A 105 3.71 4.51 -6.90
N SER A 106 3.86 3.26 -7.34
CA SER A 106 4.85 2.84 -8.34
C SER A 106 4.58 3.48 -9.72
N VAL A 107 3.29 3.62 -10.09
CA VAL A 107 2.88 4.29 -11.34
C VAL A 107 3.02 5.81 -11.19
N ALA A 108 2.60 6.37 -10.05
CA ALA A 108 2.76 7.80 -9.77
C ALA A 108 4.25 8.24 -9.80
N ILE A 109 5.16 7.43 -9.24
CA ILE A 109 6.62 7.64 -9.33
C ILE A 109 7.11 7.56 -10.77
N ALA A 110 6.63 6.59 -11.57
CA ALA A 110 7.01 6.49 -12.98
C ALA A 110 6.57 7.75 -13.77
N ALA A 111 5.36 8.26 -13.52
CA ALA A 111 4.90 9.52 -14.10
C ALA A 111 5.75 10.72 -13.65
N GLY A 112 6.02 10.86 -12.35
CA GLY A 112 6.89 11.89 -11.79
C GLY A 112 8.27 11.95 -12.45
N ARG A 113 8.89 10.78 -12.68
CA ARG A 113 10.18 10.66 -13.38
C ARG A 113 10.16 11.18 -14.81
N THR A 114 9.01 11.18 -15.49
CA THR A 114 8.90 11.76 -16.84
C THR A 114 8.84 13.29 -16.85
N VAL A 115 8.53 13.92 -15.70
CA VAL A 115 8.62 15.38 -15.49
C VAL A 115 10.00 15.75 -14.95
N ASP A 116 10.54 14.95 -14.03
CA ASP A 116 11.89 15.04 -13.49
C ASP A 116 12.96 15.08 -14.59
N ALA A 117 12.88 14.17 -15.57
CA ALA A 117 13.77 14.11 -16.73
C ALA A 117 13.55 15.21 -17.79
N ARG A 118 12.73 16.23 -17.48
CA ARG A 118 12.46 17.41 -18.33
C ARG A 118 12.69 18.74 -17.58
N SER A 119 13.16 18.68 -16.34
CA SER A 119 13.35 19.80 -15.41
C SER A 119 14.83 20.16 -15.27
#